data_AF-A0A4Y2VU03-F1
#
_entry.id   AF-A0A4Y2VU03-F1
#
_cell.length_a   1.000
_cell.length_b   1.000
_cell.length_c   1.000
_cell.angle_alpha   90.00
_cell.angle_beta   90.00
_cell.angle_gamma   90.00
#
_symmetry.space_group_name_H-M   'P 1'
#
loop_
_entity.id
_entity.type
_entity.pdbx_description
1 polymer ?
#
loop_
_entity_poly.entity_id
_entity_poly.type
_entity_poly.pdbx_seq_one_letter_code
_entity_poly.pdbx_strand_id
1 'polypeptide(L)'
;MCLRCGYINHMCHSFIQTKLVCSKSRIAPLKPITVPRLELSAALLLARLMNKIVPVLHLPLDKICLWTDSTIVLAWLNMQPHLLKTFVSNPVAKIQSLCSYSQWKHVSSKNKLADVLSRGTDARDLRDNDLWW
;
A
#
# COMPACT_ATOMS: atom_id res chain seq x y z
N MET A 1 -4.20 10.73 -9.18
CA MET A 1 -4.86 10.16 -7.98
C MET A 1 -4.10 8.88 -7.67
N CYS A 2 -3.51 8.68 -6.49
CA CYS A 2 -2.75 7.44 -6.19
C CYS A 2 -3.62 6.56 -5.29
N LEU A 3 -4.27 5.55 -5.86
CA LEU A 3 -4.84 4.46 -5.06
C LEU A 3 -3.74 3.49 -4.68
N ARG A 4 -3.74 3.10 -3.40
CA ARG A 4 -2.91 2.00 -2.93
C ARG A 4 -3.76 1.04 -2.11
N CYS A 5 -3.63 -0.23 -2.45
CA CYS A 5 -4.41 -1.34 -1.92
C CYS A 5 -3.58 -2.08 -0.85
N GLY A 6 -4.23 -2.44 0.25
CA GLY A 6 -3.68 -3.33 1.26
C GLY A 6 -4.06 -4.76 0.95
N TYR A 7 -3.07 -5.59 0.65
CA TYR A 7 -3.26 -7.02 0.46
C TYR A 7 -2.87 -7.74 1.73
N ILE A 8 -3.61 -8.80 2.05
CA ILE A 8 -3.21 -9.75 3.08
C ILE A 8 -3.00 -11.09 2.40
N ASN A 9 -1.85 -11.70 2.69
CA ASN A 9 -1.56 -13.05 2.23
C ASN A 9 -1.91 -14.00 3.37
N HIS A 10 -2.78 -14.96 3.09
CA HIS A 10 -3.07 -16.07 3.99
C HIS A 10 -2.45 -17.33 3.41
N MET A 11 -1.55 -17.99 4.15
CA MET A 11 -0.99 -19.28 3.74
C MET A 11 -1.84 -20.39 4.35
N CYS A 12 -2.52 -21.17 3.51
CA CYS A 12 -3.20 -22.38 3.95
C CYS A 12 -2.55 -23.58 3.28
N HIS A 13 -1.90 -24.45 4.07
CA HIS A 13 -1.49 -25.82 3.75
C HIS A 13 -1.20 -26.13 2.25
N SER A 14 -0.21 -25.43 1.67
CA SER A 14 0.35 -25.59 0.30
C SER A 14 -0.13 -24.61 -0.78
N PHE A 15 -1.08 -23.70 -0.49
CA PHE A 15 -1.50 -22.63 -1.41
C PHE A 15 -1.39 -21.25 -0.76
N ILE A 16 -0.78 -20.29 -1.48
CA ILE A 16 -0.72 -18.87 -1.06
C ILE A 16 -1.97 -18.18 -1.61
N GLN A 17 -2.95 -17.88 -0.76
CA GLN A 17 -4.11 -17.08 -1.15
C GLN A 17 -3.87 -15.61 -0.82
N THR A 18 -3.84 -14.76 -1.85
CA THR A 18 -3.76 -13.31 -1.69
C THR A 18 -5.15 -12.73 -1.82
N LYS A 19 -5.66 -12.05 -0.78
CA LYS A 19 -6.96 -11.36 -0.85
C LYS A 19 -6.75 -9.86 -0.66
N LEU A 20 -7.46 -9.07 -1.48
CA LEU A 20 -7.60 -7.65 -1.23
C LEU A 20 -8.50 -7.48 0.01
N VAL A 21 -7.96 -6.87 1.07
CA VAL A 21 -8.71 -6.68 2.32
C VAL A 21 -9.32 -5.29 2.39
N CYS A 22 -8.59 -4.29 1.90
CA CYS A 22 -9.08 -2.93 1.86
C CYS A 22 -8.28 -2.09 0.85
N SER A 23 -8.93 -1.05 0.33
CA SER A 23 -8.29 -0.02 -0.48
C SER A 23 -8.71 1.35 0.02
N LYS A 24 -7.81 2.34 -0.10
CA LYS A 24 -8.14 3.73 0.22
C LYS A 24 -7.43 4.68 -0.72
N SER A 25 -8.19 5.63 -1.26
CA SER A 25 -7.69 6.71 -2.12
C SER A 25 -7.57 8.01 -1.35
N ARG A 26 -6.66 8.89 -1.80
CA ARG A 26 -6.65 10.30 -1.42
C ARG A 26 -6.38 11.17 -2.65
N ILE A 27 -7.13 12.26 -2.76
CA ILE A 27 -6.89 13.29 -3.78
C ILE A 27 -5.57 13.99 -3.47
N ALA A 28 -4.82 14.33 -4.52
CA ALA A 28 -3.56 15.04 -4.38
C ALA A 28 -3.81 16.45 -3.78
N PRO A 29 -2.99 16.92 -2.83
CA PRO A 29 -3.11 18.27 -2.29
C PRO A 29 -2.93 19.33 -3.38
N LEU A 30 -3.61 20.47 -3.22
CA LEU A 30 -3.48 21.62 -4.13
C LEU A 30 -2.09 22.28 -4.07
N LYS A 31 -1.37 22.11 -2.96
CA LYS A 31 0.01 22.57 -2.83
C LYS A 31 0.95 21.65 -3.61
N PRO A 32 1.88 22.20 -4.42
CA PRO A 32 2.79 21.40 -5.22
C PRO A 32 3.71 20.58 -4.31
N ILE A 33 3.65 19.26 -4.47
CA ILE A 33 4.54 18.31 -3.80
C ILE A 33 5.03 17.30 -4.83
N THR A 34 6.24 16.79 -4.63
CA THR A 34 6.85 15.85 -5.57
C THR A 34 6.11 14.51 -5.55
N VAL A 35 6.14 13.81 -6.69
CA VAL A 35 5.52 12.47 -6.83
C VAL A 35 6.00 11.50 -5.73
N PRO A 36 7.31 11.36 -5.42
CA PRO A 36 7.74 10.47 -4.35
C PRO A 36 7.15 10.80 -2.96
N ARG A 37 6.87 12.07 -2.68
CA ARG A 37 6.25 12.50 -1.42
C ARG A 37 4.76 12.17 -1.38
N LEU A 38 4.06 12.24 -2.51
CA LEU A 38 2.68 11.76 -2.64
C LEU A 38 2.62 10.26 -2.39
N GLU A 39 3.53 9.51 -2.99
CA GLU A 39 3.60 8.06 -2.86
C GLU A 39 3.91 7.63 -1.43
N LEU A 40 4.85 8.30 -0.75
CA LEU A 40 5.16 8.07 0.67
C LEU A 40 3.95 8.39 1.57
N SER A 41 3.20 9.45 1.26
CA SER A 41 1.98 9.79 1.99
C SER A 41 0.91 8.71 1.81
N ALA A 42 0.81 8.12 0.62
CA ALA A 42 -0.08 6.99 0.35
C ALA A 42 0.35 5.73 1.11
N ALA A 43 1.66 5.43 1.17
CA ALA A 43 2.19 4.34 1.99
C ALA A 43 1.85 4.53 3.49
N LEU A 44 1.97 5.76 4.02
CA LEU A 44 1.59 6.06 5.40
C LEU A 44 0.08 5.87 5.64
N LEU A 45 -0.75 6.25 4.67
CA LEU A 45 -2.20 6.04 4.76
C LEU A 45 -2.53 4.55 4.82
N LEU A 46 -1.89 3.74 3.97
CA LEU A 46 -2.04 2.29 3.97
C LEU A 46 -1.62 1.66 5.30
N ALA A 47 -0.45 2.03 5.82
CA ALA A 47 0.04 1.55 7.12
C ALA A 47 -0.97 1.81 8.25
N ARG A 48 -1.53 3.03 8.31
CA ARG A 48 -2.56 3.40 9.30
C ARG A 48 -3.85 2.62 9.13
N LEU A 49 -4.25 2.35 7.89
CA LEU A 49 -5.46 1.58 7.60
C LEU A 49 -5.30 0.13 8.07
N MET A 50 -4.18 -0.49 7.73
CA MET A 50 -3.87 -1.87 8.11
C MET A 50 -3.75 -2.03 9.62
N ASN A 51 -3.10 -1.09 10.31
CA ASN A 51 -3.04 -1.09 11.77
C ASN A 51 -4.42 -1.01 12.45
N LYS A 52 -5.45 -0.49 11.76
CA LYS A 52 -6.83 -0.47 12.26
C LYS A 52 -7.63 -1.71 11.90
N ILE A 53 -7.42 -2.24 10.69
CA ILE A 53 -8.23 -3.34 10.16
C ILE A 53 -7.74 -4.70 10.68
N VAL A 54 -6.42 -4.90 10.75
CA VAL A 54 -5.82 -6.18 11.15
C VAL A 54 -6.36 -6.70 12.49
N PRO A 55 -6.46 -5.89 13.57
CA PRO A 55 -7.00 -6.36 14.84
C PRO A 55 -8.47 -6.80 14.79
N VAL A 56 -9.25 -6.25 13.85
CA VAL A 56 -10.69 -6.51 13.71
C VAL A 56 -10.96 -7.68 12.76
N LEU A 57 -9.98 -8.05 11.93
CA LEU A 57 -10.20 -9.02 10.86
C LEU A 57 -10.39 -10.46 11.35
N HIS A 58 -10.06 -10.79 12.61
CA HIS A 58 -10.18 -12.14 13.20
C HIS A 58 -9.69 -13.28 12.29
N LEU A 59 -8.73 -13.01 11.40
CA LEU A 59 -8.13 -14.01 10.51
C LEU A 59 -6.81 -14.50 11.11
N PRO A 60 -6.46 -15.78 10.96
CA PRO A 60 -5.11 -16.26 11.26
C PRO A 60 -4.15 -15.69 10.23
N LEU A 61 -3.52 -14.56 10.57
CA LEU A 61 -2.60 -13.86 9.67
C LEU A 61 -1.16 -14.28 9.97
N ASP A 62 -0.64 -15.22 9.18
CA ASP A 62 0.77 -15.61 9.29
C ASP A 62 1.70 -14.46 8.87
N LYS A 63 1.26 -13.65 7.88
CA LYS A 63 2.10 -12.62 7.28
C LYS A 63 1.31 -11.51 6.58
N ILE A 64 1.60 -10.26 6.93
CA ILE A 64 1.04 -9.09 6.25
C ILE A 64 2.04 -8.57 5.22
N CYS A 65 1.62 -8.47 3.96
CA CYS A 65 2.45 -7.91 2.88
C CYS A 65 1.82 -6.61 2.34
N LEU A 66 2.52 -5.50 2.45
CA LEU A 66 2.10 -4.20 1.93
C LEU A 66 2.84 -3.90 0.63
N TRP A 67 2.15 -3.33 -0.34
CA TRP A 67 2.69 -3.17 -1.70
C TRP A 67 2.79 -1.71 -2.10
N THR A 68 3.89 -1.36 -2.76
CA THR A 68 4.13 -0.05 -3.37
C THR A 68 4.69 -0.21 -4.78
N ASP A 69 4.16 0.51 -5.76
CA ASP A 69 4.75 0.67 -7.11
C ASP A 69 5.91 1.69 -7.17
N SER A 70 6.22 2.34 -6.05
CA SER A 70 7.30 3.30 -5.97
C SER A 70 8.55 2.64 -5.40
N THR A 71 9.54 2.42 -6.26
CA THR A 71 10.87 1.93 -5.87
C THR A 71 11.57 2.91 -4.93
N ILE A 72 11.37 4.22 -5.10
CA ILE A 72 11.93 5.26 -4.22
C ILE A 72 11.33 5.15 -2.82
N VAL A 73 10.01 5.02 -2.71
CA VAL A 73 9.36 4.82 -1.39
C VAL A 73 9.83 3.52 -0.76
N LEU A 74 9.92 2.43 -1.54
CA LEU A 74 10.43 1.17 -1.01
C LEU A 74 11.87 1.29 -0.50
N ALA A 75 12.74 1.99 -1.23
CA ALA A 75 14.11 2.27 -0.79
C ALA A 75 14.11 3.04 0.54
N TRP A 76 13.33 4.12 0.66
CA TRP A 76 13.23 4.88 1.91
C TRP A 76 12.72 4.05 3.10
N LEU A 77 11.75 3.16 2.86
CA LEU A 77 11.20 2.28 3.91
C LEU A 77 12.21 1.26 4.42
N ASN A 78 13.22 0.91 3.62
CA ASN A 78 14.31 0.02 3.99
C ASN A 78 15.50 0.76 4.63
N MET A 79 15.48 2.10 4.66
CA MET A 79 16.53 2.90 5.28
C MET A 79 16.20 3.23 6.74
N GLN A 80 17.23 3.53 7.52
CA GLN A 80 17.06 4.04 8.88
C GLN A 80 16.55 5.50 8.82
N PRO A 81 15.48 5.87 9.54
CA PRO A 81 14.86 7.20 9.43
C PRO A 81 15.82 8.36 9.66
N HIS A 82 16.82 8.21 10.54
CA HIS A 82 17.77 9.29 10.86
C HIS A 82 18.69 9.66 9.68
N LEU A 83 18.82 8.79 8.66
CA LEU A 83 19.58 9.06 7.44
C LEU A 83 18.76 9.86 6.41
N LEU A 84 17.46 10.05 6.65
CA LEU A 84 16.54 10.70 5.73
C LEU A 84 16.27 12.14 6.18
N LYS A 85 15.98 13.02 5.21
CA LYS A 85 15.51 14.38 5.52
C LYS A 85 14.20 14.30 6.31
N THR A 86 13.99 15.22 7.26
CA THR A 86 12.88 15.22 8.24
C THR A 86 11.50 14.96 7.62
N PHE A 87 11.23 15.53 6.45
CA PHE A 87 9.96 15.38 5.73
C PHE A 87 9.69 13.92 5.29
N VAL A 88 10.73 13.15 5.00
CA VAL A 88 10.66 11.73 4.64
C VAL A 88 10.84 10.86 5.89
N SER A 89 11.77 11.25 6.77
CA SER A 89 12.09 10.56 8.01
C SER A 89 10.87 10.33 8.91
N ASN A 90 10.08 11.39 9.17
CA ASN A 90 8.93 11.30 10.07
C ASN A 90 7.86 10.29 9.57
N PRO A 91 7.41 10.35 8.29
CA PRO A 91 6.55 9.31 7.73
C PRO A 91 7.17 7.91 7.78
N VAL A 92 8.45 7.76 7.43
CA VAL A 92 9.12 6.44 7.40
C VAL A 92 9.18 5.83 8.80
N ALA A 93 9.61 6.59 9.80
CA ALA A 93 9.62 6.14 11.20
C ALA A 93 8.21 5.71 11.65
N LYS A 94 7.19 6.48 11.28
CA LYS A 94 5.81 6.13 11.63
C LYS A 94 5.35 4.86 10.93
N ILE A 95 5.65 4.69 9.64
CA ILE A 95 5.31 3.47 8.90
C ILE A 95 6.00 2.25 9.52
N GLN A 96 7.31 2.35 9.78
CA GLN A 96 8.08 1.28 10.41
C GLN A 96 7.51 0.92 11.79
N SER A 97 7.07 1.90 12.59
CA SER A 97 6.44 1.66 13.90
C SER A 97 5.06 1.01 13.83
N LEU A 98 4.27 1.29 12.79
CA LEU A 98 2.92 0.75 12.61
C LEU A 98 2.93 -0.64 11.96
N CYS A 99 4.00 -0.97 11.27
CA CYS A 99 4.10 -2.13 10.40
C CYS A 99 5.36 -2.96 10.69
N SER A 100 5.78 -3.05 11.95
CA SER A 100 6.99 -3.76 12.37
C SER A 100 7.01 -5.24 11.92
N TYR A 101 5.83 -5.86 11.84
CA TYR A 101 5.64 -7.25 11.40
C TYR A 101 5.22 -7.38 9.93
N SER A 102 5.06 -6.27 9.21
CA SER A 102 4.61 -6.27 7.81
C SER A 102 5.80 -6.18 6.87
N GLN A 103 5.76 -6.94 5.77
CA GLN A 103 6.77 -6.81 4.71
C GLN A 103 6.30 -5.83 3.63
N TRP A 104 7.10 -4.81 3.35
CA TRP A 104 6.89 -3.93 2.21
C TRP A 104 7.53 -4.53 0.95
N LYS A 105 6.76 -4.58 -0.14
CA LYS A 105 7.18 -5.15 -1.42
C LYS A 105 6.90 -4.21 -2.58
N HIS A 106 7.71 -4.33 -3.63
CA HIS A 106 7.48 -3.62 -4.88
C HIS A 106 6.45 -4.38 -5.73
N VAL A 107 5.47 -3.66 -6.29
CA VAL A 107 4.61 -4.19 -7.37
C VAL A 107 4.86 -3.39 -8.62
N SER A 108 5.14 -4.04 -9.75
CA SER A 108 5.27 -3.34 -11.02
C SER A 108 3.95 -2.63 -11.35
N SER A 109 4.01 -1.39 -11.84
CA SER A 109 2.84 -0.61 -12.26
C SER A 109 1.98 -1.32 -13.32
N LYS A 110 2.52 -2.36 -13.98
CA LYS A 110 1.78 -3.23 -14.91
C LYS A 110 0.84 -4.25 -14.25
N ASN A 111 0.89 -4.45 -12.93
CA ASN A 111 -0.09 -5.25 -12.19
C ASN A 111 -1.26 -4.35 -11.74
N LYS A 112 -2.23 -4.22 -12.65
CA LYS A 112 -3.19 -3.12 -12.84
C LYS A 112 -4.31 -2.95 -11.79
N LEU A 113 -4.29 -3.64 -10.65
CA LEU A 113 -5.38 -3.49 -9.66
C LEU A 113 -5.48 -2.09 -9.06
N ALA A 114 -4.34 -1.54 -8.62
CA ALA A 114 -4.27 -0.18 -8.10
C ALA A 114 -4.46 0.87 -9.21
N ASP A 115 -4.11 0.51 -10.46
CA ASP A 115 -4.08 1.42 -11.61
C ASP A 115 -5.47 1.63 -12.23
N VAL A 116 -6.29 0.57 -12.30
CA VAL A 116 -7.71 0.62 -12.70
C VAL A 116 -8.46 1.64 -11.87
N LEU A 117 -8.23 1.66 -10.55
CA LEU A 117 -8.83 2.65 -9.68
C LEU A 117 -8.16 4.03 -9.81
N SER A 118 -6.82 4.08 -9.87
CA SER A 118 -6.05 5.34 -9.77
C SER A 118 -6.24 6.26 -10.97
N ARG A 119 -6.45 5.67 -12.14
CA ARG A 119 -6.71 6.38 -13.41
C ARG A 119 -8.19 6.66 -13.63
N GLY A 120 -9.06 6.04 -12.84
CA GLY A 120 -10.48 5.94 -13.16
C GLY A 120 -10.71 4.88 -14.23
N THR A 121 -11.77 4.11 -14.06
CA THR A 121 -12.24 3.11 -15.01
C THR A 121 -13.75 3.29 -15.12
N ASP A 122 -14.28 3.17 -16.33
CA ASP A 122 -15.73 3.21 -16.55
C ASP A 122 -16.38 2.04 -15.80
N ALA A 123 -17.56 2.25 -15.22
CA ALA A 123 -18.25 1.23 -14.44
C ALA A 123 -18.51 -0.04 -15.27
N ARG A 124 -18.65 0.09 -16.60
CA ARG A 124 -18.81 -1.03 -17.53
C ARG A 124 -17.54 -1.87 -17.64
N ASP A 125 -16.38 -1.21 -17.75
CA ASP A 125 -15.09 -1.87 -17.84
C ASP A 125 -14.66 -2.52 -16.51
N LEU A 126 -15.21 -2.05 -15.37
CA LEU A 126 -14.95 -2.63 -14.05
C LEU A 126 -15.68 -3.96 -13.83
N ARG A 127 -16.87 -4.13 -14.43
CA ARG A 127 -17.69 -5.34 -14.26
C ARG A 127 -16.97 -6.58 -14.80
N ASP A 128 -16.29 -6.44 -15.93
CA ASP A 128 -15.69 -7.54 -16.67
C ASP A 128 -14.16 -7.61 -16.43
N ASN A 129 -13.66 -7.01 -15.34
CA ASN A 129 -12.25 -6.93 -15.02
C ASN A 129 -11.81 -8.05 -14.05
N ASP A 130 -11.23 -9.12 -14.60
CA ASP A 130 -10.67 -10.26 -13.85
C ASP A 130 -9.57 -9.87 -12.85
N LEU A 131 -9.01 -8.67 -12.97
CA LEU A 131 -8.05 -8.19 -11.99
C LEU A 131 -8.74 -7.64 -10.75
N TRP A 132 -9.97 -7.11 -10.84
CA TRP A 132 -10.71 -6.47 -9.74
C TRP A 132 -11.51 -7.45 -8.86
N TRP A 133 -12.18 -8.43 -9.47
CA TRP A 133 -13.02 -9.43 -8.80
C TRP A 133 -12.26 -10.70 -8.47
#